data_AF-K9PLG2-F1
#
_entry.id   AF-K9PLG2-F1
#
_cell.length_a   1.000
_cell.length_b   1.000
_cell.length_c   1.000
_cell.angle_alpha   90.00
_cell.angle_beta   90.00
_cell.angle_gamma   90.00
#
_symmetry.space_group_name_H-M   'P 1'
#
loop_
_entity.id
_entity.type
_entity.pdbx_description
1 polymer ?
#
loop_
_entity_poly.entity_id
_entity_poly.type
_entity_poly.pdbx_seq_one_letter_code
_entity_poly.pdbx_strand_id
1 'polypeptide(L)' 'MEQFTIDPFDPGLKTHKLSGKLKEFWSFSVDYDERVLFYFTEDAKAVFVDIGSHDEVY' A
#
# COMPACT_ATOMS: atom_id res chain seq x y z
N MET A 1 8.30 6.89 2.92
CA MET A 1 7.22 7.91 3.03
C MET A 1 7.36 9.01 1.99
N GLU A 2 8.49 9.70 1.90
CA GLU A 2 8.69 10.78 0.91
C GLU A 2 8.43 10.34 -0.54
N GLN A 3 8.97 9.18 -0.97
CA GLN A 3 8.71 8.64 -2.31
C GLN A 3 7.22 8.49 -2.64
N PHE A 4 6.44 7.95 -1.69
CA PHE A 4 4.99 7.75 -1.87
C PHE A 4 4.25 9.08 -2.05
N THR A 5 4.70 10.15 -1.39
CA THR A 5 4.08 11.48 -1.56
C THR A 5 4.37 12.13 -2.90
N ILE A 6 5.42 11.69 -3.60
CA ILE A 6 5.77 12.14 -4.96
C ILE A 6 5.00 11.31 -5.99
N ASP A 7 5.10 9.98 -5.90
CA ASP A 7 4.38 9.05 -6.76
C ASP A 7 4.03 7.77 -5.98
N PRO A 8 2.75 7.55 -5.61
CA PRO A 8 2.30 6.33 -4.96
C PRO A 8 2.52 5.05 -5.78
N PHE A 9 2.75 5.16 -7.09
CA PHE A 9 2.95 4.05 -8.02
C PHE A 9 4.38 3.94 -8.54
N ASP A 10 5.33 4.60 -7.86
CA ASP A 10 6.74 4.44 -8.16
C ASP A 10 7.13 2.95 -8.19
N PRO A 11 7.85 2.47 -9.23
CA PRO A 11 8.20 1.06 -9.36
C PRO A 11 8.97 0.48 -8.15
N GLY A 12 9.71 1.32 -7.41
CA GLY A 12 10.43 0.94 -6.20
C GLY A 12 9.52 0.62 -5.02
N LEU A 13 8.33 1.24 -4.95
CA LEU A 13 7.31 0.98 -3.92
C LEU A 13 6.57 -0.34 -4.18
N LYS A 14 6.60 -0.87 -5.40
CA LYS A 14 5.89 -2.10 -5.80
C LYS A 14 4.39 -2.06 -5.44
N THR A 15 3.79 -0.88 -5.58
CA THR A 15 2.38 -0.66 -5.25
C THR A 15 1.47 -1.46 -6.14
N HIS A 16 0.52 -2.19 -5.55
CA HIS A 16 -0.45 -2.98 -6.30
C HIS A 16 -1.77 -3.13 -5.55
N LYS A 17 -2.85 -3.33 -6.31
CA LYS A 17 -4.18 -3.53 -5.75
C LYS A 17 -4.30 -4.96 -5.22
N LEU A 18 -4.93 -5.12 -4.07
CA LEU A 18 -5.15 -6.43 -3.48
C LEU A 18 -6.33 -7.14 -4.16
N SER A 19 -6.46 -8.43 -3.86
CA SER A 19 -7.51 -9.27 -4.43
C SER A 19 -8.34 -9.96 -3.34
N GLY A 20 -9.39 -10.67 -3.73
CA GLY A 20 -10.26 -11.40 -2.80
C GLY A 20 -10.99 -10.49 -1.82
N LYS A 21 -10.92 -10.80 -0.53
CA LYS A 21 -11.61 -10.05 0.54
C LYS A 21 -11.06 -8.64 0.73
N LEU A 22 -9.82 -8.39 0.29
CA LEU A 22 -9.15 -7.10 0.44
C LEU A 22 -9.15 -6.28 -0.86
N LYS A 23 -9.99 -6.62 -1.84
CA LYS A 23 -10.02 -5.97 -3.17
C LYS A 23 -10.21 -4.45 -3.19
N GLU A 24 -10.66 -3.85 -2.09
CA GLU A 24 -10.82 -2.40 -1.96
C GLU A 24 -9.52 -1.71 -1.50
N PHE A 25 -8.52 -2.48 -1.08
CA PHE A 25 -7.24 -1.99 -0.59
C PHE A 25 -6.11 -2.17 -1.61
N TRP A 26 -5.03 -1.46 -1.34
CA TRP A 26 -3.76 -1.46 -2.03
C TRP A 26 -2.66 -1.75 -1.02
N SER A 27 -1.54 -2.28 -1.51
CA SER A 27 -0.35 -2.50 -0.71
C SER A 27 0.89 -1.96 -1.41
N PHE A 28 1.84 -1.42 -0.65
CA PHE A 28 3.18 -1.06 -1.13
C PHE A 28 4.27 -1.48 -0.13
N SER A 29 5.49 -1.68 -0.61
CA SER A 29 6.67 -2.07 0.16
C SER A 29 7.34 -0.86 0.84
N VAL A 30 7.68 -1.00 2.12
CA VAL A 30 8.53 -0.02 2.84
C VAL A 30 9.91 -0.58 3.18
N ASP A 31 10.01 -1.90 3.31
CA ASP A 31 11.27 -2.65 3.35
C ASP A 31 11.08 -3.98 2.59
N TYR A 32 12.06 -4.89 2.67
CA TYR A 32 12.03 -6.19 2.02
C TYR A 32 10.72 -6.95 2.32
N ASP A 33 10.37 -7.06 3.60
CA ASP A 33 9.21 -7.81 4.08
C ASP A 33 8.06 -6.92 4.56
N GLU A 34 8.33 -5.67 4.94
CA GLU A 34 7.28 -4.79 5.46
C GLU A 34 6.42 -4.17 4.34
N ARG A 35 5.11 -4.13 4.59
CA ARG A 35 4.07 -3.65 3.66
C ARG A 35 3.13 -2.70 4.39
N VAL A 36 2.71 -1.64 3.70
CA VAL A 36 1.64 -0.74 4.16
C VAL A 36 0.37 -1.07 3.40
N LEU A 37 -0.71 -1.32 4.12
CA LEU A 37 -2.06 -1.49 3.60
C LEU A 37 -2.78 -0.14 3.59
N PHE A 38 -3.38 0.24 2.46
CA PHE A 38 -4.05 1.52 2.33
C PHE A 38 -5.19 1.49 1.31
N TYR A 39 -5.99 2.55 1.27
CA TYR A 39 -6.97 2.80 0.21
C TYR A 39 -6.98 4.26 -0.20
N PHE A 40 -7.48 4.54 -1.41
CA PHE A 40 -7.72 5.91 -1.88
C PHE A 40 -9.15 6.32 -1.59
N THR A 41 -9.33 7.54 -1.09
CA THR A 41 -10.64 8.19 -0.96
C THR A 41 -11.07 8.79 -2.30
N GLU A 42 -12.35 9.20 -2.39
CA GLU A 42 -12.88 9.86 -3.58
C GLU A 42 -12.17 11.19 -3.90
N ASP A 43 -11.65 11.89 -2.89
CA ASP A 43 -10.86 13.12 -3.04
C ASP A 43 -9.36 12.86 -3.25
N ALA A 44 -9.00 11.66 -3.73
CA ALA A 44 -7.65 11.25 -4.10
C ALA A 44 -6.62 11.31 -2.95
N LYS A 45 -7.07 11.19 -1.69
CA LYS A 45 -6.19 11.03 -0.54
C LYS A 45 -5.93 9.55 -0.28
N ALA A 46 -4.73 9.22 0.20
CA ALA A 46 -4.42 7.89 0.68
C ALA A 46 -4.66 7.81 2.19
N VAL A 47 -5.37 6.78 2.64
CA VAL A 47 -5.57 6.47 4.06
C VAL A 47 -4.86 5.18 4.38
N PHE A 48 -3.88 5.25 5.28
CA PHE A 48 -3.10 4.09 5.71
C PHE A 48 -3.83 3.38 6.84
N VAL A 49 -3.99 2.08 6.67
CA VAL A 49 -4.84 1.24 7.51
C VAL A 49 -4.00 0.42 8.47
N ASP A 50 -2.93 -0.18 7.94
CA ASP A 50 -2.07 -1.07 8.70
C ASP A 50 -0.66 -1.13 8.11
N ILE A 51 0.28 -1.62 8.91
CA ILE A 51 1.66 -1.91 8.51
C ILE A 51 2.10 -3.22 9.16
N GLY A 52 2.63 -4.15 8.37
CA GLY A 52 3.06 -5.45 8.85
C GLY A 52 3.96 -6.16 7.85
N SER A 53 4.44 -7.34 8.20
CA SER A 53 5.22 -8.19 7.29
C SER A 53 4.35 -8.74 6.15
N HIS A 54 4.97 -9.31 5.11
CA HIS A 54 4.24 -9.91 4.00
C HIS A 54 3.31 -11.04 4.47
N ASP A 55 3.75 -11.82 5.46
CA ASP A 55 3.01 -12.95 6.05
C ASP A 55 1.91 -12.51 7.04
N GLU A 56 1.93 -11.26 7.52
CA GLU A 56 0.90 -10.71 8.41
C GLU A 56 -0.20 -9.97 7.64
N VAL A 57 0.12 -9.41 6.47
CA VAL A 57 -0.83 -8.66 5.63
C VAL A 57 -1.58 -9.54 4.63
N TYR A 58 -1.05 -10.73 4.29
CA TYR A 58 -1.68 -11.72 3.39
C TYR A 58 -1.96 -13.05 4.09
#